data_AF-A0A3S1IEB7-F1
#
_entry.id   AF-A0A3S1IEB7-F1
#
_cell.length_a   1.000
_cell.length_b   1.000
_cell.length_c   1.000
_cell.angle_alpha   90.00
_cell.angle_beta   90.00
_cell.angle_gamma   90.00
#
_symmetry.space_group_name_H-M   'P 1'
#
loop_
_entity.id
_entity.type
_entity.pdbx_description
1 polymer ?
#
loop_
_entity_poly.entity_id
_entity_poly.type
_entity_poly.pdbx_seq_one_letter_code
_entity_poly.pdbx_strand_id
1 'polypeptide(L)'
;VTTQTMPIGGGRDFPVDAAARASWLALAPSETGAGERRLEALLSRYGTRATQIATHEPDDEGRLPDSESYSRSEIDYIVRTEFVEHLADIVMRRSTLAISGSLTGRDLQEIATIAGRALGWSAGRLAEEVEASALELEDRNLMRLG
;
A
#
# COMPACT_ATOMS: atom_id res chain seq x y z
N VAL A 1 25.90 -15.29 16.14
CA VAL A 1 24.86 -15.50 15.11
C VAL A 1 24.92 -14.30 14.16
N THR A 2 25.09 -14.52 12.86
CA THR A 2 25.13 -13.44 11.85
C THR A 2 23.74 -13.21 11.28
N THR A 3 23.35 -11.95 11.06
CA THR A 3 22.05 -11.56 10.49
C THR A 3 22.05 -11.59 8.95
N GLN A 4 23.18 -11.91 8.32
CA GLN A 4 23.35 -11.85 6.86
C GLN A 4 22.37 -12.72 6.07
N THR A 5 21.88 -13.81 6.66
CA THR A 5 20.93 -14.73 6.02
C THR A 5 19.53 -14.66 6.65
N MET A 6 19.27 -13.69 7.53
CA MET A 6 17.96 -13.57 8.17
C MET A 6 17.00 -12.83 7.24
N PRO A 7 15.90 -13.48 6.80
CA PRO A 7 14.90 -12.80 5.98
C PRO A 7 14.16 -11.74 6.79
N ILE A 8 13.91 -10.59 6.17
CA ILE A 8 13.22 -9.44 6.77
C ILE A 8 11.83 -9.31 6.14
N GLY A 9 10.80 -9.16 6.98
CA GLY A 9 9.42 -8.96 6.53
C GLY A 9 8.92 -10.06 5.59
N GLY A 10 8.28 -9.65 4.48
CA GLY A 10 7.77 -10.56 3.44
C GLY A 10 8.86 -11.22 2.57
N GLY A 11 10.14 -10.98 2.84
CA GLY A 11 11.23 -11.71 2.20
C GLY A 11 11.39 -13.15 2.71
N ARG A 12 10.73 -13.51 3.82
CA ARG A 12 10.70 -14.89 4.32
C ARG A 12 9.87 -15.75 3.38
N ASP A 13 10.44 -16.87 2.95
CA ASP A 13 9.84 -17.83 2.02
C ASP A 13 9.41 -17.20 0.67
N PHE A 14 10.05 -16.10 0.28
CA PHE A 14 9.76 -15.45 -0.99
C PHE A 14 10.10 -16.38 -2.17
N PRO A 15 9.18 -16.56 -3.14
CA PRO A 15 9.44 -17.41 -4.30
C PRO A 15 10.42 -16.71 -5.27
N VAL A 16 11.69 -17.09 -5.19
CA VAL A 16 12.79 -16.44 -5.94
C VAL A 16 12.84 -16.84 -7.41
N ASP A 17 12.35 -18.02 -7.76
CA ASP A 17 12.35 -18.53 -9.14
C ASP A 17 10.94 -18.67 -9.72
N ALA A 18 10.88 -18.84 -11.04
CA ALA A 18 9.62 -18.91 -11.77
C ALA A 18 8.73 -20.11 -11.36
N ALA A 19 9.33 -21.25 -11.00
CA ALA A 19 8.59 -22.43 -10.61
C ALA A 19 7.98 -22.27 -9.21
N ALA A 20 8.73 -21.70 -8.27
CA ALA A 20 8.26 -21.35 -6.95
C ALA A 20 7.16 -20.28 -7.03
N ARG A 21 7.31 -19.28 -7.91
CA ARG A 21 6.30 -18.23 -8.10
C ARG A 21 5.00 -18.78 -8.69
N ALA A 22 5.09 -19.64 -9.70
CA ALA A 22 3.92 -20.33 -10.26
C ALA A 22 3.23 -21.21 -9.21
N SER A 23 4.01 -21.91 -8.39
CA SER A 23 3.47 -22.74 -7.30
C SER A 23 2.74 -21.90 -6.25
N TRP A 24 3.30 -20.74 -5.87
CA TRP A 24 2.65 -19.82 -4.96
C TRP A 24 1.36 -19.24 -5.54
N LEU A 25 1.38 -18.81 -6.82
CA LEU A 25 0.19 -18.29 -7.51
C LEU A 25 -0.90 -19.34 -7.75
N ALA A 26 -0.56 -20.63 -7.77
CA ALA A 26 -1.54 -21.72 -7.83
C ALA A 26 -2.28 -21.94 -6.50
N LEU A 27 -1.66 -21.59 -5.36
CA LEU A 27 -2.23 -21.81 -4.02
C LEU A 27 -2.93 -20.55 -3.46
N ALA A 28 -2.29 -19.39 -3.59
CA ALA A 28 -2.72 -18.15 -2.97
C ALA A 28 -4.17 -17.71 -3.32
N PRO A 29 -4.72 -17.91 -4.52
CA PRO A 29 -6.11 -17.58 -4.82
C PRO A 29 -7.09 -18.35 -3.94
N SER A 30 -6.81 -19.61 -3.63
CA SER A 30 -7.69 -20.44 -2.77
C SER A 30 -7.65 -20.02 -1.30
N GLU A 31 -6.53 -19.47 -0.84
CA GLU A 31 -6.34 -18.99 0.53
C GLU A 31 -6.92 -17.60 0.76
N THR A 32 -6.89 -16.76 -0.27
CA THR A 32 -7.18 -15.32 -0.15
C THR A 32 -8.48 -14.88 -0.84
N GLY A 33 -8.98 -15.67 -1.79
CA GLY A 33 -10.08 -15.28 -2.68
C GLY A 33 -9.72 -14.24 -3.75
N ALA A 34 -8.48 -13.72 -3.74
CA ALA A 34 -8.05 -12.68 -4.66
C ALA A 34 -7.65 -13.25 -6.03
N GLY A 35 -7.93 -12.48 -7.09
CA GLY A 35 -7.50 -12.83 -8.44
C GLY A 35 -5.99 -12.80 -8.63
N GLU A 36 -5.48 -13.67 -9.51
CA GLU A 36 -4.04 -13.89 -9.75
C GLU A 36 -3.27 -12.59 -10.02
N ARG A 37 -3.79 -11.70 -10.88
CA ARG A 37 -3.16 -10.41 -11.19
C ARG A 37 -2.97 -9.51 -9.96
N ARG A 38 -3.93 -9.51 -9.03
CA ARG A 38 -3.82 -8.75 -7.77
C ARG A 38 -2.74 -9.37 -6.88
N LEU A 39 -2.77 -10.68 -6.73
CA LEU A 39 -1.78 -11.42 -5.93
C LEU A 39 -0.36 -11.25 -6.49
N GLU A 40 -0.19 -11.23 -7.81
CA GLU A 40 1.11 -11.01 -8.42
C GLU A 40 1.66 -9.60 -8.13
N ALA A 41 0.82 -8.57 -8.26
CA ALA A 41 1.20 -7.20 -7.93
C ALA A 41 1.58 -7.05 -6.45
N LEU A 42 0.78 -7.64 -5.54
CA LEU A 42 1.05 -7.62 -4.11
C LEU A 42 2.32 -8.40 -3.76
N LEU A 43 2.54 -9.58 -4.35
CA LEU A 43 3.74 -10.38 -4.15
C LEU A 43 4.99 -9.62 -4.58
N SER A 44 4.93 -8.95 -5.73
CA SER A 44 6.03 -8.13 -6.23
C SER A 44 6.39 -6.99 -5.28
N ARG A 45 5.39 -6.37 -4.64
CA ARG A 45 5.56 -5.19 -3.79
C ARG A 45 5.91 -5.52 -2.33
N TYR A 46 5.27 -6.55 -1.77
CA TYR A 46 5.32 -6.84 -0.33
C TYR A 46 5.90 -8.21 0.02
N GLY A 47 6.28 -8.99 -0.99
CA GLY A 47 6.69 -10.38 -0.80
C GLY A 47 5.56 -11.23 -0.25
N THR A 48 5.88 -12.21 0.60
CA THR A 48 4.92 -13.17 1.14
C THR A 48 3.85 -12.54 2.05
N ARG A 49 3.99 -11.27 2.46
CA ARG A 49 2.90 -10.51 3.10
C ARG A 49 1.71 -10.27 2.16
N ALA A 50 1.87 -10.51 0.86
CA ALA A 50 0.80 -10.39 -0.12
C ALA A 50 -0.48 -11.13 0.26
N THR A 51 -0.38 -12.30 0.90
CA THR A 51 -1.57 -13.05 1.36
C THR A 51 -2.31 -12.29 2.45
N GLN A 52 -1.60 -11.74 3.44
CA GLN A 52 -2.17 -10.96 4.54
C GLN A 52 -2.90 -9.72 4.01
N ILE A 53 -2.27 -9.02 3.06
CA ILE A 53 -2.85 -7.83 2.42
C ILE A 53 -4.08 -8.21 1.59
N ALA A 54 -4.02 -9.33 0.86
CA ALA A 54 -5.14 -9.81 0.07
C ALA A 54 -6.35 -10.19 0.94
N THR A 55 -6.14 -10.70 2.15
CA THR A 55 -7.20 -11.10 3.10
C THR A 55 -7.70 -10.00 4.02
N HIS A 56 -7.01 -8.86 4.08
CA HIS A 56 -7.25 -7.82 5.10
C HIS A 56 -8.70 -7.31 5.08
N GLU A 57 -9.19 -6.92 3.91
CA GLU A 57 -10.61 -6.66 3.67
C GLU A 57 -10.98 -7.20 2.28
N PRO A 58 -11.63 -8.38 2.20
CA PRO A 58 -12.01 -8.98 0.93
C PRO A 58 -13.21 -8.29 0.27
N ASP A 59 -14.00 -7.53 1.05
CA ASP A 59 -15.23 -6.88 0.57
C ASP A 59 -15.00 -5.45 0.03
N ASP A 60 -13.87 -4.80 0.36
CA ASP A 60 -13.49 -3.49 -0.19
C ASP A 60 -12.39 -3.65 -1.26
N GLU A 61 -12.79 -4.11 -2.44
CA GLU A 61 -11.90 -4.26 -3.60
C GLU A 61 -11.79 -2.97 -4.45
N GLY A 62 -12.30 -1.85 -3.94
CA GLY A 62 -12.25 -0.59 -4.66
C GLY A 62 -10.81 -0.14 -4.93
N ARG A 63 -10.49 0.19 -6.18
CA ARG A 63 -9.27 0.95 -6.50
C ARG A 63 -9.38 2.36 -5.94
N LEU A 64 -8.23 2.97 -5.68
CA LEU A 64 -8.19 4.42 -5.53
C LEU A 64 -8.78 5.08 -6.79
N PRO A 65 -9.32 6.32 -6.68
CA PRO A 65 -10.03 6.98 -7.78
C PRO A 65 -9.29 6.98 -9.12
N ASP A 66 -7.97 7.20 -9.11
CA ASP A 66 -7.14 7.33 -10.32
C ASP A 66 -5.99 6.33 -10.40
N SER A 67 -5.65 5.66 -9.29
CA SER A 67 -4.62 4.64 -9.30
C SER A 67 -5.17 3.25 -9.58
N GLU A 68 -4.72 2.65 -10.68
CA GLU A 68 -4.97 1.23 -10.99
C GLU A 68 -4.12 0.28 -10.13
N SER A 69 -3.11 0.81 -9.43
CA SER A 69 -2.03 0.03 -8.80
C SER A 69 -2.19 -0.19 -7.30
N TYR A 70 -3.01 0.61 -6.61
CA TYR A 70 -3.32 0.51 -5.18
C TYR A 70 -4.83 0.41 -4.98
N SER A 71 -5.27 -0.46 -4.06
CA SER A 71 -6.66 -0.52 -3.61
C SER A 71 -6.86 0.20 -2.28
N ARG A 72 -8.10 0.53 -1.95
CA ARG A 72 -8.49 1.10 -0.66
C ARG A 72 -8.10 0.18 0.51
N SER A 73 -8.47 -1.10 0.41
CA SER A 73 -8.11 -2.14 1.39
C SER A 73 -6.59 -2.27 1.58
N GLU A 74 -5.80 -2.11 0.52
CA GLU A 74 -4.33 -2.11 0.63
C GLU A 74 -3.82 -0.88 1.40
N ILE A 75 -4.39 0.30 1.15
CA ILE A 75 -4.06 1.52 1.91
C ILE A 75 -4.45 1.37 3.39
N ASP A 76 -5.64 0.84 3.70
CA ASP A 76 -6.07 0.62 5.08
C ASP A 76 -5.13 -0.37 5.81
N TYR A 77 -4.71 -1.45 5.13
CA TYR A 77 -3.71 -2.38 5.67
C TYR A 77 -2.40 -1.66 6.02
N ILE A 78 -1.88 -0.82 5.10
CA ILE A 78 -0.65 -0.04 5.35
C ILE A 78 -0.83 0.83 6.59
N VAL A 79 -1.94 1.57 6.68
CA VAL A 79 -2.20 2.48 7.81
C VAL A 79 -2.18 1.72 9.14
N ARG A 80 -2.81 0.54 9.19
CA ARG A 80 -2.96 -0.22 10.43
C ARG A 80 -1.72 -1.01 10.84
N THR A 81 -0.86 -1.37 9.90
CA THR A 81 0.24 -2.33 10.15
C THR A 81 1.64 -1.75 10.03
N GLU A 82 1.78 -0.59 9.38
CA GLU A 82 3.09 -0.03 9.04
C GLU A 82 3.48 1.21 9.84
N PHE A 83 2.85 1.44 11.00
CA PHE A 83 3.14 2.56 11.92
C PHE A 83 3.00 3.93 11.23
N VAL A 84 1.86 4.14 10.57
CA VAL A 84 1.54 5.42 9.94
C VAL A 84 1.09 6.42 11.01
N GLU A 85 1.71 7.59 11.03
CA GLU A 85 1.32 8.73 11.88
C GLU A 85 0.89 9.95 11.06
N HIS A 86 1.40 10.08 9.84
CA HIS A 86 1.14 11.17 8.92
C HIS A 86 0.73 10.65 7.55
N LEU A 87 -0.04 11.45 6.81
CA LEU A 87 -0.44 11.11 5.45
C LEU A 87 0.77 10.96 4.51
N ALA A 88 1.83 11.73 4.74
CA ALA A 88 3.12 11.62 4.07
C ALA A 88 3.80 10.24 4.26
N ASP A 89 3.57 9.53 5.38
CA ASP A 89 4.09 8.17 5.55
C ASP A 89 3.55 7.23 4.48
N ILE A 90 2.28 7.40 4.11
CA ILE A 90 1.62 6.54 3.13
C ILE A 90 2.08 6.92 1.72
N VAL A 91 1.86 8.17 1.32
CA VAL A 91 1.99 8.56 -0.09
C VAL A 91 3.45 8.70 -0.55
N MET A 92 4.39 8.91 0.37
CA MET A 92 5.81 9.12 0.05
C MET A 92 6.74 7.99 0.51
N ARG A 93 6.38 7.22 1.55
CA ARG A 93 7.28 6.22 2.15
C ARG A 93 6.80 4.78 2.00
N ARG A 94 5.50 4.52 2.20
CA ARG A 94 4.91 3.15 2.18
C ARG A 94 4.18 2.80 0.88
N SER A 95 4.12 3.72 -0.06
CA SER A 95 3.64 3.49 -1.41
C SER A 95 4.60 4.07 -2.43
N THR A 96 4.43 3.67 -3.68
CA THR A 96 5.18 4.18 -4.82
C THR A 96 4.49 5.34 -5.52
N LEU A 97 3.32 5.77 -5.07
CA LEU A 97 2.44 6.72 -5.79
C LEU A 97 3.12 8.06 -6.08
N ALA A 98 3.85 8.62 -5.10
CA ALA A 98 4.58 9.87 -5.29
C ALA A 98 5.79 9.69 -6.21
N ILE A 99 6.61 8.64 -6.01
CA ILE A 99 7.82 8.43 -6.80
C ILE A 99 7.51 8.00 -8.25
N SER A 100 6.39 7.33 -8.49
CA SER A 100 5.92 7.02 -9.86
C SER A 100 5.21 8.19 -10.53
N GLY A 101 4.97 9.30 -9.82
CA GLY A 101 4.26 10.46 -10.34
C GLY A 101 2.79 10.19 -10.64
N SER A 102 2.20 9.14 -10.07
CA SER A 102 0.82 8.70 -10.37
C SER A 102 -0.21 9.15 -9.34
N LEU A 103 0.21 9.74 -8.23
CA LEU A 103 -0.68 10.31 -7.22
C LEU A 103 -1.45 11.52 -7.77
N THR A 104 -2.77 11.53 -7.64
CA THR A 104 -3.62 12.68 -7.97
C THR A 104 -4.17 13.34 -6.70
N GLY A 105 -4.73 14.54 -6.82
CA GLY A 105 -5.43 15.18 -5.70
C GLY A 105 -6.61 14.35 -5.19
N ARG A 106 -7.30 13.63 -6.09
CA ARG A 106 -8.41 12.73 -5.72
C ARG A 106 -7.90 11.50 -4.96
N ASP A 107 -6.80 10.91 -5.40
CA ASP A 107 -6.17 9.80 -4.66
C ASP A 107 -5.69 10.24 -3.28
N LEU A 108 -5.08 11.43 -3.16
CA LEU A 108 -4.63 11.96 -1.86
C LEU A 108 -5.79 12.11 -0.87
N GLN A 109 -6.93 12.65 -1.32
CA GLN A 109 -8.12 12.83 -0.49
C GLN A 109 -8.73 11.50 -0.06
N GLU A 110 -8.75 10.51 -0.96
CA GLU A 110 -9.23 9.16 -0.65
C GLU A 110 -8.34 8.51 0.42
N ILE A 111 -7.02 8.58 0.25
CA ILE A 111 -6.05 8.04 1.21
C ILE A 111 -6.19 8.75 2.55
N ALA A 112 -6.36 10.07 2.57
CA ALA A 112 -6.58 10.84 3.79
C ALA A 112 -7.86 10.41 4.52
N THR A 113 -8.92 10.12 3.78
CA THR A 113 -10.19 9.63 4.34
C THR A 113 -10.01 8.25 4.99
N ILE A 114 -9.32 7.33 4.32
CA ILE A 114 -9.01 6.00 4.85
C ILE A 114 -8.14 6.12 6.12
N ALA A 115 -7.05 6.89 6.03
CA ALA A 115 -6.13 7.11 7.15
C ALA A 115 -6.83 7.76 8.34
N GLY A 116 -7.62 8.81 8.10
CA GLY A 116 -8.35 9.51 9.15
C GLY A 116 -9.37 8.61 9.84
N ARG A 117 -10.04 7.71 9.11
CA ARG A 117 -10.96 6.73 9.71
C ARG A 117 -10.23 5.68 10.53
N ALA A 118 -9.10 5.17 10.03
CA ALA A 118 -8.32 4.14 10.70
C ALA A 118 -7.59 4.66 11.95
N LEU A 119 -7.10 5.90 11.93
CA LEU A 119 -6.34 6.55 13.00
C LEU A 119 -7.20 7.43 13.93
N GLY A 120 -8.48 7.62 13.60
CA GLY A 120 -9.41 8.42 14.41
C GLY A 120 -9.15 9.93 14.33
N TRP A 121 -8.67 10.44 13.19
CA TRP A 121 -8.44 11.87 13.01
C TRP A 121 -9.75 12.66 12.99
N SER A 122 -9.69 13.85 13.57
CA SER A 122 -10.76 14.84 13.40
C SER A 122 -10.74 15.42 11.98
N ALA A 123 -11.84 16.05 11.57
CA ALA A 123 -11.88 16.76 10.28
C ALA A 123 -10.80 17.86 10.17
N GLY A 124 -10.49 18.54 11.27
CA GLY A 124 -9.41 19.53 11.32
C GLY A 124 -8.05 18.88 11.09
N ARG A 125 -7.75 17.77 11.78
CA ARG A 125 -6.49 17.05 11.58
C ARG A 125 -6.35 16.49 10.17
N LEU A 126 -7.42 15.96 9.60
CA LEU A 126 -7.42 15.45 8.23
C LEU A 126 -7.06 16.57 7.24
N ALA A 127 -7.65 17.76 7.39
CA ALA A 127 -7.35 18.91 6.55
C ALA A 127 -5.87 19.35 6.68
N GLU A 128 -5.34 19.42 7.91
CA GLU A 128 -3.93 19.72 8.16
C GLU A 128 -2.99 18.71 7.49
N GLU A 129 -3.29 17.42 7.58
CA GLU A 129 -2.48 16.35 6.97
C GLU A 129 -2.48 16.41 5.44
N VAL A 130 -3.62 16.71 4.84
CA VAL A 130 -3.75 16.89 3.39
C VAL A 130 -2.95 18.10 2.92
N GLU A 131 -3.10 19.25 3.59
CA GLU A 131 -2.36 20.46 3.26
C GLU A 131 -0.85 20.25 3.41
N ALA A 132 -0.41 19.70 4.54
CA ALA A 132 1.01 19.42 4.80
C ALA A 132 1.60 18.46 3.77
N SER A 133 0.88 17.40 3.41
CA SER A 133 1.34 16.43 2.40
C SER A 133 1.40 17.05 1.01
N ALA A 134 0.44 17.88 0.63
CA ALA A 134 0.43 18.57 -0.66
C ALA A 134 1.61 19.53 -0.78
N LEU A 135 1.90 20.31 0.27
CA LEU A 135 3.05 21.21 0.32
C LEU A 135 4.37 20.44 0.21
N GLU A 136 4.53 19.33 0.95
CA GLU A 136 5.75 18.52 0.87
C GLU A 136 5.96 17.90 -0.51
N LEU A 137 4.87 17.44 -1.17
CA LEU A 137 4.93 16.91 -2.53
C LEU A 137 5.41 17.97 -3.53
N GLU A 138 4.91 19.20 -3.44
CA GLU A 138 5.30 20.28 -4.34
C GLU A 138 6.75 20.72 -4.07
N ASP A 139 7.10 20.99 -2.82
CA ASP A 139 8.40 21.58 -2.46
C ASP A 139 9.56 20.59 -2.54
N ARG A 140 9.36 19.35 -2.08
CA ARG A 140 10.45 18.37 -1.90
C ARG A 140 10.46 17.29 -2.97
N ASN A 141 9.29 16.90 -3.45
CA ASN A 141 9.17 15.85 -4.47
C ASN A 141 9.00 16.41 -5.88
N LEU A 142 8.85 17.74 -6.04
CA LEU A 142 8.61 18.41 -7.32
C LEU A 142 7.40 17.84 -8.07
N MET A 143 6.43 17.37 -7.31
CA MET A 143 5.23 16.71 -7.82
C MET A 143 4.02 17.61 -7.61
N ARG A 144 3.35 17.96 -8.71
CA ARG A 144 2.08 18.67 -8.66
C ARG A 144 0.92 17.70 -8.74
N LEU A 145 -0.01 17.84 -7.80
CA LEU A 145 -1.28 17.14 -7.82
C LEU A 145 -2.16 17.80 -8.89
N GLY A 146 -2.44 17.05 -9.96
CA GLY A 146 -3.39 17.45 -11.00
C GLY A 146 -4.84 17.34 -10.57
#